data_AF-A0AAU9EIN0-F1
#
_entry.id   AF-A0AAU9EIN0-F1
#
_cell.length_a   1.000
_cell.length_b   1.000
_cell.length_c   1.000
_cell.angle_alpha   90.00
_cell.angle_beta   90.00
_cell.angle_gamma   90.00
#
_symmetry.space_group_name_H-M   'P 1'
#
loop_
_entity.id
_entity.type
_entity.pdbx_description
1 polymer ?
#
loop_
_entity_poly.entity_id
_entity_poly.type
_entity_poly.pdbx_seq_one_letter_code
_entity_poly.pdbx_strand_id
1 'polypeptide(L)' 'MGNDQDRMDIFDRCACDECRHFFGEGECQAFPEGIPLAVLNGEVEHCHPIAGDHGIMFEPREK' A
#
# COMPACT_ATOMS: atom_id res chain seq x y z
N MET A 1 3.51 -36.20 -8.08
CA MET A 1 3.78 -35.81 -6.68
C MET A 1 3.66 -34.29 -6.60
N GLY A 2 2.82 -33.79 -5.68
CA GLY A 2 2.88 -32.45 -5.05
C GLY A 2 3.01 -31.21 -5.95
N ASN A 3 1.89 -30.52 -6.16
CA ASN A 3 1.82 -29.11 -6.59
C ASN A 3 2.48 -28.19 -5.55
N ASP A 4 3.24 -27.16 -5.97
CA ASP A 4 3.48 -25.95 -5.14
C ASP A 4 4.11 -24.80 -5.98
N GLN A 5 3.57 -24.50 -7.16
CA GLN A 5 3.82 -23.19 -7.82
C GLN A 5 2.72 -22.22 -7.37
N ASP A 6 2.76 -21.79 -6.10
CA ASP A 6 1.89 -20.72 -5.58
C ASP A 6 2.46 -20.15 -4.27
N ARG A 7 3.69 -19.60 -4.28
CA ARG A 7 4.25 -18.95 -3.08
C ARG A 7 5.17 -17.78 -3.38
N MET A 8 4.84 -16.94 -4.36
CA MET A 8 5.66 -15.76 -4.68
C MET A 8 4.84 -14.52 -5.07
N ASP A 9 3.66 -14.32 -4.47
CA ASP A 9 2.77 -13.20 -4.82
C ASP A 9 2.23 -12.43 -3.61
N ILE A 10 2.99 -12.28 -2.52
CA ILE A 10 2.45 -11.67 -1.28
C ILE A 10 3.19 -10.40 -0.82
N PHE A 11 4.45 -10.16 -1.20
CA PHE A 11 5.25 -9.07 -0.61
C PHE A 11 5.53 -7.85 -1.51
N ASP A 12 4.97 -7.78 -2.73
CA ASP A 12 5.39 -6.80 -3.75
C ASP A 12 4.20 -6.03 -4.39
N ARG A 13 3.13 -5.73 -3.65
CA ARG A 13 1.90 -5.17 -4.27
C ARG A 13 1.36 -3.87 -3.71
N CYS A 14 1.99 -3.24 -2.71
CA CYS A 14 1.52 -1.96 -2.17
C CYS A 14 2.63 -0.93 -1.96
N ALA A 15 3.48 -0.72 -2.97
CA ALA A 15 4.40 0.40 -2.95
C ALA A 15 3.61 1.72 -3.02
N CYS A 16 3.96 2.70 -2.17
CA CYS A 16 3.32 4.02 -2.20
C CYS A 16 3.41 4.66 -3.60
N ASP A 17 4.53 4.48 -4.30
CA ASP A 17 4.77 5.00 -5.65
C ASP A 17 3.81 4.41 -6.71
N GLU A 18 3.36 3.17 -6.49
CA GLU A 18 2.41 2.48 -7.36
C GLU A 18 0.95 2.76 -6.98
N CYS A 19 0.68 3.48 -5.89
CA CYS A 19 -0.67 3.77 -5.43
C CYS A 19 -1.28 4.98 -6.14
N ARG A 20 -2.53 4.86 -6.59
CA ARG A 20 -3.30 5.93 -7.22
C ARG A 20 -3.58 7.10 -6.29
N HIS A 21 -3.69 6.81 -4.99
CA HIS A 21 -4.01 7.78 -3.94
C HIS A 21 -2.78 8.50 -3.41
N PHE A 22 -1.57 8.09 -3.79
CA PHE A 22 -0.34 8.75 -3.40
C PHE A 22 -0.06 9.93 -4.33
N PHE A 23 0.03 11.13 -3.74
CA PHE A 23 0.26 12.38 -4.47
C PHE A 23 1.73 12.78 -4.55
N GLY A 24 2.62 12.07 -3.85
CA GLY A 24 4.02 12.44 -3.67
C GLY A 24 4.25 13.16 -2.34
N GLU A 25 5.52 13.34 -1.97
CA GLU A 25 5.93 14.13 -0.79
C GLU A 25 5.37 13.66 0.58
N GLY A 26 4.88 12.42 0.66
CA GLY A 26 4.25 11.90 1.88
C GLY A 26 2.77 12.27 2.02
N GLU A 27 2.13 12.71 0.95
CA GLU A 27 0.69 12.95 0.87
C GLU A 27 -0.04 11.78 0.21
N CYS A 28 -1.07 11.27 0.89
CA CYS A 28 -1.96 10.23 0.37
C CYS A 28 -3.40 10.60 0.69
N GLN A 29 -4.34 10.32 -0.22
CA GLN A 29 -5.77 10.57 -0.01
C GLN A 29 -6.31 9.85 1.24
N ALA A 30 -5.75 8.68 1.55
CA ALA A 30 -6.08 7.91 2.76
C ALA A 30 -5.62 8.58 4.05
N PHE A 31 -4.59 9.42 3.99
CA PHE A 31 -4.00 10.11 5.14
C PHE A 31 -3.90 11.62 4.87
N PRO A 32 -5.03 12.35 4.87
CA PRO A 32 -5.04 13.79 4.58
C PRO A 32 -4.33 14.62 5.66
N GLU A 33 -4.16 14.08 6.87
CA GLU A 33 -3.40 14.71 7.95
C GLU A 33 -1.89 14.42 7.88
N GLY A 34 -1.45 13.59 6.93
CA GLY A 34 -0.06 13.18 6.72
C GLY A 34 0.14 11.67 6.89
N ILE A 35 0.89 11.06 5.97
CA ILE A 35 1.18 9.62 6.03
C ILE A 35 2.11 9.33 7.22
N PRO A 36 1.80 8.33 8.07
CA PRO A 36 2.72 7.89 9.11
C PRO A 36 4.07 7.46 8.51
N LEU A 37 5.18 7.87 9.12
CA LEU A 37 6.53 7.49 8.65
C LEU A 37 6.68 5.97 8.46
N ALA A 38 6.04 5.16 9.31
CA ALA A 38 6.05 3.71 9.16
C ALA A 38 5.38 3.23 7.85
N VAL A 39 4.30 3.87 7.42
CA VAL A 39 3.66 3.57 6.13
C VAL A 39 4.51 4.10 4.97
N LEU A 40 5.06 5.31 5.12
CA LEU A 40 5.89 5.96 4.10
C LEU A 40 7.21 5.22 3.84
N ASN A 41 7.86 4.73 4.90
CA ASN A 41 9.09 3.93 4.82
C ASN A 41 8.84 2.48 4.39
N GLY A 42 7.58 2.06 4.23
CA GLY A 42 7.22 0.68 3.95
C GLY A 42 7.39 -0.27 5.13
N GLU A 43 7.51 0.24 6.36
CA GLU A 43 7.47 -0.57 7.59
C GLU A 43 6.06 -1.13 7.86
N VAL A 44 5.03 -0.43 7.41
CA VAL A 44 3.61 -0.83 7.47
C VAL A 44 3.03 -0.87 6.06
N GLU A 45 2.59 -2.05 5.64
CA GLU A 45 1.99 -2.27 4.33
C GLU A 45 0.55 -1.77 4.30
N HIS A 46 0.27 -0.73 3.51
CA HIS A 46 -1.10 -0.24 3.29
C HIS A 46 -1.90 -1.09 2.27
N CYS A 47 -1.64 -2.40 2.24
CA CYS A 47 -2.43 -3.40 1.51
C CYS A 47 -3.66 -3.86 2.28
N HIS A 48 -3.66 -3.66 3.60
CA HIS A 48 -4.75 -4.04 4.49
C HIS A 48 -5.39 -2.77 5.05
N PRO A 49 -6.69 -2.82 5.38
CA PRO A 49 -7.34 -1.72 6.08
C PRO A 49 -6.60 -1.46 7.40
N ILE A 50 -6.15 -0.23 7.60
CA ILE A 50 -5.48 0.23 8.82
C ILE A 50 -6.36 1.27 9.49
N ALA A 51 -6.35 1.25 10.82
CA ALA A 51 -7.11 2.23 11.58
C ALA A 51 -6.63 3.65 11.21
N GLY A 52 -7.53 4.42 10.58
CA GLY A 52 -7.24 5.79 10.14
C GLY A 52 -7.03 5.98 8.64
N ASP A 53 -7.15 4.94 7.79
CA ASP A 53 -7.03 5.08 6.33
C ASP A 53 -8.27 5.70 5.63
N HIS A 54 -9.27 6.14 6.42
CA HIS A 54 -10.55 6.67 5.94
C HIS A 54 -11.35 5.73 5.03
N GLY A 55 -11.05 4.43 5.03
CA GLY A 55 -11.65 3.41 4.16
C GLY A 55 -11.05 3.38 2.76
N ILE A 56 -9.91 4.02 2.55
CA ILE A 56 -9.19 4.10 1.29
C ILE A 56 -8.05 3.08 1.35
N MET A 57 -8.21 1.98 0.61
CA MET A 57 -7.15 0.98 0.47
C MET A 57 -6.22 1.30 -0.69
N PHE A 58 -5.10 0.58 -0.77
CA PHE A 58 -4.22 0.63 -1.92
C PHE A 58 -4.98 0.30 -3.22
N GLU A 59 -4.88 1.22 -4.19
CA GLU A 59 -5.33 1.00 -5.56
C GLU A 59 -4.14 1.22 -6.50
N PRO A 60 -3.76 0.25 -7.33
CA PRO A 60 -2.63 0.41 -8.24
C PRO A 60 -2.92 1.48 -9.28
N ARG A 61 -1.93 2.30 -9.61
CA ARG A 61 -1.93 3.17 -10.78
C ARG A 61 -1.93 2.30 -12.03
N GLU A 62 -2.94 2.46 -12.88
CA GLU A 62 -2.90 1.88 -14.22
C GLU A 62 -1.70 2.48 -14.97
N LYS A 63 -0.89 1.61 -15.59
CA LYS A 63 0.31 2.00 -16.37
C LYS A 63 -0.08 2.58 -17.73
#